data_AF-A0A0P0NIK1-F1
#
_entry.id   AF-A0A0P0NIK1-F1
#
_cell.length_a   1.000
_cell.length_b   1.000
_cell.length_c   1.000
_cell.angle_alpha   90.00
_cell.angle_beta   90.00
_cell.angle_gamma   90.00
#
_symmetry.space_group_name_H-M   'P 1'
#
loop_
_entity.id
_entity.type
_entity.pdbx_description
1 polymer ?
#
loop_
_entity_poly.entity_id
_entity_poly.type
_entity_poly.pdbx_seq_one_letter_code
_entity_poly.pdbx_strand_id
1 'polypeptide(L)'
;MAIAANGPHGHFTGKIGNLVFYMLNGQPVVRLIGKKGKSSKLQLANYQAMAVTMKLLNRMGSFIKLGYGLQAKGTVCNAHNLATSYHKKHALKGEYPNLSVDYSKVKLSQGEMPETKKMAIKKVAAGLEISWDAAYDEVLQHNDSVMVMICCPETGNDGEYLNIARRSEGKCFIPMGEEALNQQIEPYISFISADGERVSNSVYLGNLNGEGHTEAEKQEQKKYQQVKERFDQVSGSYLTQLKENDRTPPGNKAFKVLEKEYKVLKEKLDHLPGKSKGPTLL
;
A
#
# COMPACT_ATOMS: atom_id res chain seq x y z
N MET A 1 -34.51 -8.62 -2.68
CA MET A 1 -35.01 -9.85 -2.05
C MET A 1 -35.48 -9.49 -0.66
N ALA A 2 -36.63 -10.02 -0.24
CA ALA A 2 -37.13 -9.89 1.13
C ALA A 2 -37.29 -11.31 1.69
N ILE A 3 -37.06 -11.44 2.99
CA ILE A 3 -37.10 -12.68 3.74
C ILE A 3 -38.33 -12.64 4.64
N ALA A 4 -39.16 -13.67 4.58
CA ALA A 4 -40.35 -13.83 5.41
C ALA A 4 -40.09 -14.93 6.43
N ALA A 5 -39.30 -14.64 7.48
CA ALA A 5 -38.84 -15.66 8.43
C ALA A 5 -40.00 -16.35 9.18
N ASN A 6 -41.10 -15.62 9.40
CA ASN A 6 -42.29 -16.10 10.12
C ASN A 6 -43.46 -16.42 9.17
N GLY A 7 -43.17 -16.81 7.93
CA GLY A 7 -44.19 -17.15 6.92
C GLY A 7 -44.87 -15.91 6.30
N PRO A 8 -45.92 -16.12 5.47
CA PRO A 8 -46.49 -15.09 4.61
C PRO A 8 -47.21 -13.95 5.36
N HIS A 9 -47.67 -14.20 6.59
CA HIS A 9 -48.30 -13.19 7.44
C HIS A 9 -47.34 -12.56 8.45
N GLY A 10 -46.07 -12.98 8.46
CA GLY A 10 -45.02 -12.43 9.33
C GLY A 10 -44.45 -11.11 8.80
N HIS A 11 -43.68 -10.41 9.63
CA HIS A 11 -42.95 -9.23 9.16
C HIS A 11 -41.87 -9.64 8.15
N PHE A 12 -41.88 -8.98 6.99
CA PHE A 12 -40.84 -9.15 5.98
C PHE A 12 -39.57 -8.40 6.40
N THR A 13 -38.40 -8.90 6.05
CA THR A 13 -37.13 -8.16 6.19
C THR A 13 -36.46 -8.05 4.83
N GLY A 14 -36.16 -6.84 4.38
CA GLY A 14 -35.55 -6.58 3.07
C GLY A 14 -36.51 -5.90 2.09
N LYS A 15 -36.32 -6.14 0.79
CA LYS A 15 -36.94 -5.34 -0.28
C LYS A 15 -38.03 -6.12 -1.04
N ILE A 16 -39.24 -5.54 -1.11
CA ILE A 16 -40.35 -5.94 -1.97
C ILE A 16 -40.76 -4.73 -2.82
N GLY A 17 -40.58 -4.81 -4.15
CA GLY A 17 -40.85 -3.68 -5.05
C GLY A 17 -40.07 -2.43 -4.63
N ASN A 18 -40.79 -1.32 -4.39
CA ASN A 18 -40.22 -0.04 -3.93
C ASN A 18 -40.27 0.15 -2.41
N LEU A 19 -40.61 -0.90 -1.64
CA LEU A 19 -40.68 -0.88 -0.20
C LEU A 19 -39.50 -1.62 0.42
N VAL A 20 -38.99 -1.08 1.52
CA VAL A 20 -37.96 -1.70 2.36
C VAL A 20 -38.54 -1.89 3.76
N PHE A 21 -38.58 -3.15 4.18
CA PHE A 21 -39.05 -3.59 5.48
C PHE A 21 -37.84 -3.87 6.39
N TYR A 22 -37.83 -3.34 7.60
CA TYR A 22 -36.76 -3.52 8.56
C TYR A 22 -37.25 -3.24 9.98
N MET A 23 -36.52 -3.74 10.98
CA MET A 23 -36.77 -3.45 12.38
C MET A 23 -36.02 -2.17 12.79
N LEU A 24 -36.75 -1.20 13.34
CA LEU A 24 -36.17 0.01 13.94
C LEU A 24 -36.51 -0.01 15.44
N ASN A 25 -35.49 -0.17 16.29
CA ASN A 25 -35.65 -0.20 17.75
C ASN A 25 -36.75 -1.18 18.24
N GLY A 26 -36.80 -2.38 17.63
CA GLY A 26 -37.79 -3.40 17.97
C GLY A 26 -39.17 -3.20 17.33
N GLN A 27 -39.39 -2.14 16.56
CA GLN A 27 -40.64 -1.91 15.83
C GLN A 27 -40.49 -2.24 14.33
N PRO A 28 -41.45 -2.98 13.74
CA PRO A 28 -41.48 -3.22 12.30
C PRO A 28 -41.80 -1.93 11.55
N VAL A 29 -40.87 -1.47 10.71
CA VAL A 29 -41.02 -0.23 9.92
C VAL A 29 -40.95 -0.55 8.43
N VAL A 30 -41.77 0.14 7.66
CA VAL A 30 -41.76 0.10 6.19
C VAL A 30 -41.49 1.50 5.67
N ARG A 31 -40.57 1.61 4.71
CA ARG A 31 -40.31 2.86 4.01
C ARG A 31 -40.23 2.67 2.51
N LEU A 32 -40.51 3.74 1.77
CA LEU A 32 -40.21 3.82 0.33
C LEU A 32 -38.70 3.93 0.11
N ILE A 33 -38.23 3.39 -1.01
CA ILE A 33 -36.87 3.60 -1.49
C ILE A 33 -36.71 5.08 -1.86
N GLY A 34 -35.77 5.76 -1.20
CA GLY A 34 -35.44 7.15 -1.52
C GLY A 34 -34.84 7.28 -2.93
N LYS A 35 -35.13 8.40 -3.61
CA LYS A 35 -34.49 8.74 -4.89
C LYS A 35 -33.06 9.20 -4.65
N LYS A 36 -32.10 8.68 -5.41
CA LYS A 36 -30.69 9.09 -5.31
C LYS A 36 -30.51 10.47 -5.96
N GLY A 37 -30.22 11.49 -5.15
CA GLY A 37 -29.86 12.82 -5.61
C GLY A 37 -28.37 12.95 -6.01
N LYS A 38 -27.95 14.17 -6.37
CA LYS A 38 -26.52 14.50 -6.55
C LYS A 38 -25.80 14.33 -5.21
N SER A 39 -24.64 13.69 -5.23
CA SER A 39 -23.87 13.46 -4.01
C SER A 39 -23.22 14.76 -3.53
N SER A 40 -23.31 15.03 -2.22
CA SER A 40 -22.63 16.16 -1.61
C SER A 40 -21.11 15.95 -1.56
N LYS A 41 -20.34 17.02 -1.35
CA LYS A 41 -18.87 16.93 -1.22
C LYS A 41 -18.46 15.99 -0.07
N LEU A 42 -19.19 16.01 1.06
CA LEU A 42 -18.96 15.09 2.18
C LEU A 42 -19.27 13.63 1.82
N GLN A 43 -20.31 13.38 1.03
CA GLN A 43 -20.62 12.03 0.54
C GLN A 43 -19.52 11.52 -0.39
N LEU A 44 -19.02 12.36 -1.30
CA LEU A 44 -17.91 12.02 -2.19
C LEU A 44 -16.61 11.74 -1.42
N ALA A 45 -16.29 12.55 -0.41
CA ALA A 45 -15.17 12.32 0.50
C ALA A 45 -15.28 10.96 1.20
N ASN A 46 -16.48 10.64 1.71
CA ASN A 46 -16.74 9.34 2.34
C ASN A 46 -16.62 8.15 1.36
N TYR A 47 -17.06 8.31 0.11
CA TYR A 47 -16.90 7.28 -0.91
C TYR A 47 -15.43 7.07 -1.28
N GLN A 48 -14.66 8.14 -1.43
CA GLN A 48 -13.23 8.03 -1.68
C GLN A 48 -12.51 7.37 -0.49
N ALA A 49 -12.80 7.79 0.74
CA ALA A 49 -12.23 7.17 1.95
C ALA A 49 -12.50 5.66 2.00
N MET A 50 -13.73 5.25 1.66
CA MET A 50 -14.09 3.84 1.57
C MET A 50 -13.33 3.13 0.44
N ALA A 51 -13.23 3.73 -0.75
CA ALA A 51 -12.53 3.15 -1.89
C ALA A 51 -11.03 2.93 -1.59
N VAL A 52 -10.37 3.92 -0.99
CA VAL A 52 -8.95 3.83 -0.57
C VAL A 52 -8.77 2.73 0.48
N THR A 53 -9.64 2.69 1.49
CA THR A 53 -9.59 1.66 2.55
C THR A 53 -9.79 0.26 1.98
N MET A 54 -10.78 0.06 1.11
CA MET A 54 -11.05 -1.24 0.49
C MET A 54 -9.92 -1.68 -0.44
N LYS A 55 -9.32 -0.75 -1.19
CA LYS A 55 -8.15 -1.04 -2.04
C LYS A 55 -6.98 -1.57 -1.21
N LEU A 56 -6.75 -1.02 -0.02
CA LEU A 56 -5.75 -1.53 0.92
C LEU A 56 -6.14 -2.92 1.45
N LEU A 57 -7.29 -3.04 2.11
CA LEU A 57 -7.66 -4.26 2.84
C LEU A 57 -7.87 -5.48 1.94
N ASN A 58 -8.30 -5.29 0.69
CA ASN A 58 -8.46 -6.40 -0.26
C ASN A 58 -7.13 -7.10 -0.59
N ARG A 59 -5.99 -6.41 -0.44
CA ARG A 59 -4.65 -6.98 -0.66
C ARG A 59 -4.12 -7.77 0.55
N MET A 60 -4.80 -7.68 1.70
CA MET A 60 -4.32 -8.15 3.00
C MET A 60 -5.33 -9.09 3.68
N GLY A 61 -6.18 -9.73 2.88
CA GLY A 61 -7.40 -10.39 3.35
C GLY A 61 -7.17 -11.51 4.36
N SER A 62 -6.15 -12.35 4.16
CA SER A 62 -5.87 -13.49 5.05
C SER A 62 -5.28 -13.02 6.37
N PHE A 63 -4.39 -12.02 6.33
CA PHE A 63 -3.76 -11.41 7.48
C PHE A 63 -4.82 -10.73 8.33
N ILE A 64 -5.71 -9.93 7.73
CA ILE A 64 -6.83 -9.28 8.43
C ILE A 64 -7.77 -10.33 9.04
N LYS A 65 -8.04 -11.42 8.32
CA LYS A 65 -8.90 -12.50 8.82
C LYS A 65 -8.35 -13.12 10.10
N LEU A 66 -7.04 -13.36 10.19
CA LEU A 66 -6.40 -13.87 11.40
C LEU A 66 -6.26 -12.76 12.46
N GLY A 67 -5.76 -11.60 12.07
CA GLY A 67 -5.41 -10.49 12.96
C GLY A 67 -6.60 -9.84 13.66
N TYR A 68 -7.77 -9.77 13.02
CA TYR A 68 -9.02 -9.28 13.61
C TYR A 68 -10.01 -10.40 13.92
N GLY A 69 -9.67 -11.65 13.60
CA GLY A 69 -10.58 -12.79 13.75
C GLY A 69 -11.05 -13.00 15.18
N LEU A 70 -10.13 -12.88 16.14
CA LEU A 70 -10.44 -13.01 17.57
C LEU A 70 -11.34 -11.89 18.08
N GLN A 71 -11.09 -10.64 17.68
CA GLN A 71 -11.91 -9.50 18.07
C GLN A 71 -13.34 -9.56 17.48
N ALA A 72 -13.49 -10.21 16.32
CA ALA A 72 -14.79 -10.40 15.68
C ALA A 72 -15.66 -11.45 16.39
N LYS A 73 -15.05 -12.40 17.12
CA LYS A 73 -15.79 -13.46 17.83
C LYS A 73 -16.75 -12.83 18.85
N GLY A 74 -17.99 -13.32 18.86
CA GLY A 74 -19.03 -12.81 19.75
C GLY A 74 -19.65 -11.47 19.34
N THR A 75 -19.27 -10.91 18.19
CA THR A 75 -19.87 -9.69 17.63
C THR A 75 -20.70 -10.00 16.38
N VAL A 76 -21.52 -9.03 15.95
CA VAL A 76 -22.23 -9.07 14.66
C VAL A 76 -21.34 -8.69 13.47
N CYS A 77 -20.10 -8.28 13.73
CA CYS A 77 -19.15 -7.84 12.71
C CYS A 77 -18.20 -8.99 12.33
N ASN A 78 -17.74 -9.01 11.08
CA ASN A 78 -16.62 -9.86 10.68
C ASN A 78 -15.28 -9.11 10.82
N ALA A 79 -14.17 -9.83 10.71
CA ALA A 79 -12.82 -9.27 10.80
C ALA A 79 -12.59 -8.10 9.83
N HIS A 80 -13.09 -8.22 8.60
CA HIS A 80 -12.94 -7.19 7.57
C HIS A 80 -13.72 -5.89 7.91
N ASN A 81 -14.89 -6.01 8.54
CA ASN A 81 -15.68 -4.86 9.00
C ASN A 81 -14.96 -4.10 10.12
N LEU A 82 -14.36 -4.82 11.08
CA LEU A 82 -13.58 -4.23 12.16
C LEU A 82 -12.36 -3.49 11.61
N ALA A 83 -11.61 -4.14 10.72
CA ALA A 83 -10.47 -3.53 10.04
C ALA A 83 -10.90 -2.29 9.22
N THR A 84 -11.98 -2.38 8.44
CA THR A 84 -12.49 -1.24 7.66
C THR A 84 -12.84 -0.05 8.54
N SER A 85 -13.51 -0.30 9.67
CA SER A 85 -13.87 0.74 10.65
C SER A 85 -12.63 1.45 11.21
N TYR A 86 -11.62 0.68 11.63
CA TYR A 86 -10.36 1.23 12.15
C TYR A 86 -9.62 2.07 11.09
N HIS A 87 -9.35 1.50 9.92
CA HIS A 87 -8.50 2.14 8.92
C HIS A 87 -9.14 3.40 8.34
N LYS A 88 -10.44 3.37 8.07
CA LYS A 88 -11.15 4.55 7.56
C LYS A 88 -11.13 5.73 8.55
N LYS A 89 -11.02 5.45 9.85
CA LYS A 89 -10.97 6.46 10.92
C LYS A 89 -9.55 6.93 11.23
N HIS A 90 -8.55 6.05 11.13
CA HIS A 90 -7.21 6.29 11.68
C HIS A 90 -6.09 6.24 10.64
N ALA A 91 -6.22 5.46 9.57
CA ALA A 91 -5.14 5.16 8.62
C ALA A 91 -5.28 5.90 7.29
N LEU A 92 -6.06 6.98 7.24
CA LEU A 92 -6.18 7.84 6.06
C LEU A 92 -5.56 9.21 6.34
N LYS A 93 -4.89 9.78 5.33
CA LYS A 93 -4.33 11.12 5.33
C LYS A 93 -4.74 11.91 4.08
N GLY A 94 -4.54 13.22 4.15
CA GLY A 94 -4.95 14.17 3.11
C GLY A 94 -6.42 14.57 3.21
N GLU A 95 -6.91 15.25 2.19
CA GLU A 95 -8.29 15.72 2.09
C GLU A 95 -8.86 15.41 0.71
N TYR A 96 -10.18 15.21 0.62
CA TYR A 96 -10.84 14.97 -0.67
C TYR A 96 -10.55 16.10 -1.66
N PRO A 97 -10.13 15.80 -2.91
CA PRO A 97 -10.14 14.50 -3.58
C PRO A 97 -8.79 13.74 -3.55
N ASN A 98 -7.89 14.06 -2.64
CA ASN A 98 -6.53 13.51 -2.53
C ASN A 98 -6.34 12.70 -1.23
N LEU A 99 -7.30 11.83 -0.90
CA LEU A 99 -7.15 10.91 0.23
C LEU A 99 -6.19 9.76 -0.12
N SER A 100 -5.29 9.45 0.79
CA SER A 100 -4.33 8.36 0.68
C SER A 100 -4.17 7.61 2.00
N VAL A 101 -3.51 6.46 1.98
CA VAL A 101 -3.24 5.65 3.18
C VAL A 101 -2.06 6.26 3.94
N ASP A 102 -2.21 6.38 5.25
CA ASP A 102 -1.10 6.61 6.18
C ASP A 102 -0.63 5.25 6.71
N TYR A 103 0.38 4.66 6.06
CA TYR A 103 0.91 3.33 6.39
C TYR A 103 1.43 3.24 7.83
N SER A 104 1.95 4.34 8.39
CA SER A 104 2.40 4.37 9.78
C SER A 104 1.27 4.09 10.81
N LYS A 105 0.02 4.29 10.40
CA LYS A 105 -1.19 4.09 11.23
C LYS A 105 -2.01 2.87 10.82
N VAL A 106 -1.55 2.09 9.84
CA VAL A 106 -2.20 0.83 9.46
C VAL A 106 -2.01 -0.18 10.58
N LYS A 107 -3.09 -0.90 10.91
CA LYS A 107 -3.08 -1.93 11.96
C LYS A 107 -3.70 -3.20 11.40
N LEU A 108 -2.92 -4.26 11.27
CA LEU A 108 -3.31 -5.51 10.61
C LEU A 108 -3.84 -6.56 11.57
N SER A 109 -3.45 -6.47 12.83
CA SER A 109 -3.94 -7.33 13.89
C SER A 109 -4.19 -6.55 15.17
N GLN A 110 -5.19 -6.98 15.92
CA GLN A 110 -5.55 -6.40 17.21
C GLN A 110 -5.95 -7.51 18.18
N GLY A 111 -5.21 -7.62 19.27
CA GLY A 111 -5.46 -8.61 20.31
C GLY A 111 -4.75 -8.29 21.61
N GLU A 112 -4.81 -9.23 22.54
CA GLU A 112 -4.38 -9.08 23.93
C GLU A 112 -2.99 -9.68 24.20
N MET A 113 -2.35 -10.30 23.20
CA MET A 113 -0.98 -10.79 23.36
C MET A 113 -0.03 -9.59 23.51
N PRO A 114 0.86 -9.59 24.53
CA PRO A 114 1.85 -8.53 24.70
C PRO A 114 2.75 -8.34 23.48
N GLU A 115 3.25 -7.12 23.31
CA GLU A 115 4.14 -6.78 22.20
C GLU A 115 5.55 -7.34 22.42
N THR A 116 6.12 -7.89 21.35
CA THR A 116 7.52 -8.33 21.31
C THR A 116 8.44 -7.12 21.33
N LYS A 117 9.58 -7.19 22.01
CA LYS A 117 10.53 -6.08 22.11
C LYS A 117 11.60 -6.15 21.02
N LYS A 118 12.31 -5.03 20.83
CA LYS A 118 13.51 -4.89 19.98
C LYS A 118 13.34 -5.45 18.56
N MET A 119 12.19 -5.18 17.93
CA MET A 119 12.00 -5.53 16.53
C MET A 119 12.84 -4.62 15.64
N ALA A 120 13.52 -5.20 14.66
CA ALA A 120 14.33 -4.50 13.69
C ALA A 120 14.21 -5.13 12.31
N ILE A 121 14.33 -4.33 11.26
CA ILE A 121 14.36 -4.77 9.88
C ILE A 121 15.63 -4.27 9.19
N LYS A 122 16.23 -5.12 8.36
CA LYS A 122 17.42 -4.82 7.58
C LYS A 122 17.22 -5.26 6.14
N LYS A 123 17.56 -4.38 5.20
CA LYS A 123 17.63 -4.70 3.77
C LYS A 123 18.97 -5.36 3.46
N VAL A 124 18.94 -6.50 2.77
CA VAL A 124 20.11 -7.22 2.25
C VAL A 124 19.93 -7.52 0.77
N ALA A 125 21.00 -7.90 0.05
CA ALA A 125 20.96 -8.06 -1.41
C ALA A 125 19.90 -9.08 -1.90
N ALA A 126 19.62 -10.12 -1.11
CA ALA A 126 18.68 -11.18 -1.47
C ALA A 126 17.25 -10.98 -0.92
N GLY A 127 17.01 -9.95 -0.09
CA GLY A 127 15.73 -9.78 0.57
C GLY A 127 15.72 -8.91 1.82
N LEU A 128 14.78 -9.19 2.72
CA LEU A 128 14.60 -8.49 3.99
C LEU A 128 14.87 -9.45 5.15
N GLU A 129 15.70 -9.04 6.08
CA GLU A 129 15.93 -9.73 7.35
C GLU A 129 15.19 -8.98 8.46
N ILE A 130 14.31 -9.67 9.17
CA ILE A 130 13.56 -9.13 10.31
C ILE A 130 14.03 -9.90 11.55
N SER A 131 14.25 -9.18 12.65
CA SER A 131 14.68 -9.75 13.93
C SER A 131 13.90 -9.16 15.09
N TRP A 132 13.82 -9.89 16.19
CA TRP A 132 13.12 -9.49 17.41
C TRP A 132 13.75 -10.13 18.65
N ASP A 133 13.39 -9.64 19.84
CA ASP A 133 13.83 -10.26 21.09
C ASP A 133 13.12 -11.60 21.31
N ALA A 134 13.90 -12.69 21.28
CA ALA A 134 13.41 -14.05 21.51
C ALA A 134 13.67 -14.55 22.95
N ALA A 135 14.09 -13.66 23.86
CA ALA A 135 14.23 -14.00 25.26
C ALA A 135 12.93 -14.62 25.82
N TYR A 136 13.09 -15.58 26.74
CA TYR A 136 11.97 -16.20 27.42
C TYR A 136 11.12 -15.15 28.15
N ASP A 137 9.81 -15.28 27.98
CA ASP A 137 8.79 -14.46 28.63
C ASP A 137 7.66 -15.42 29.02
N GLU A 138 7.24 -15.39 30.29
CA GLU A 138 6.24 -16.34 30.82
C GLU A 138 4.88 -16.23 30.10
N VAL A 139 4.58 -15.08 29.49
CA VAL A 139 3.30 -14.79 28.81
C VAL A 139 3.38 -15.08 27.31
N LEU A 140 4.57 -14.99 26.71
CA LEU A 140 4.80 -15.17 25.27
C LEU A 140 5.41 -16.53 24.98
N GLN A 141 4.67 -17.38 24.25
CA GLN A 141 5.09 -18.75 24.04
C GLN A 141 6.14 -18.83 22.92
N HIS A 142 7.17 -19.65 23.13
CA HIS A 142 8.25 -19.86 22.17
C HIS A 142 7.79 -20.38 20.80
N ASN A 143 6.69 -21.14 20.78
CA ASN A 143 6.12 -21.74 19.58
C ASN A 143 5.08 -20.84 18.88
N ASP A 144 4.85 -19.60 19.34
CA ASP A 144 4.01 -18.64 18.62
C ASP A 144 4.51 -18.50 17.17
N SER A 145 3.57 -18.46 16.23
CA SER A 145 3.85 -18.24 14.81
C SER A 145 4.03 -16.75 14.51
N VAL A 146 5.04 -16.43 13.73
CA VAL A 146 5.30 -15.07 13.26
C VAL A 146 4.57 -14.83 11.94
N MET A 147 3.78 -13.76 11.93
CA MET A 147 3.10 -13.26 10.75
C MET A 147 3.79 -11.99 10.26
N VAL A 148 4.10 -11.91 8.98
CA VAL A 148 4.68 -10.72 8.35
C VAL A 148 3.87 -10.32 7.13
N MET A 149 3.63 -9.02 7.02
CA MET A 149 3.04 -8.40 5.84
C MET A 149 4.02 -7.41 5.24
N ILE A 150 4.29 -7.55 3.96
CA ILE A 150 5.09 -6.61 3.17
C ILE A 150 4.15 -5.91 2.21
N CYS A 151 3.89 -4.62 2.45
CA CYS A 151 3.14 -3.80 1.52
C CYS A 151 4.06 -3.09 0.53
N CYS A 152 3.77 -3.21 -0.76
CA CYS A 152 4.43 -2.49 -1.84
C CYS A 152 3.40 -1.53 -2.47
N PRO A 153 3.26 -0.28 -1.96
CA PRO A 153 2.17 0.62 -2.35
C PRO A 153 2.11 0.90 -3.85
N GLU A 154 3.27 1.01 -4.48
CA GLU A 154 3.44 1.38 -5.88
C GLU A 154 3.04 0.27 -6.86
N THR A 155 3.51 -0.96 -6.63
CA THR A 155 3.29 -2.09 -7.55
C THR A 155 2.06 -2.90 -7.22
N GLY A 156 1.58 -2.87 -5.97
CA GLY A 156 0.52 -3.79 -5.55
C GLY A 156 1.00 -5.19 -5.23
N ASN A 157 2.30 -5.48 -5.42
CA ASN A 157 2.88 -6.82 -5.27
C ASN A 157 3.25 -7.08 -3.81
N ASP A 158 2.21 -7.31 -3.01
CA ASP A 158 2.34 -7.53 -1.58
C ASP A 158 2.78 -8.95 -1.24
N GLY A 159 3.55 -9.08 -0.16
CA GLY A 159 3.92 -10.36 0.43
C GLY A 159 3.16 -10.61 1.73
N GLU A 160 2.41 -11.71 1.79
CA GLU A 160 1.68 -12.13 2.99
C GLU A 160 2.26 -13.45 3.50
N TYR A 161 2.82 -13.44 4.71
CA TYR A 161 3.44 -14.61 5.33
C TYR A 161 2.82 -14.86 6.70
N LEU A 162 1.91 -15.84 6.80
CA LEU A 162 1.11 -16.05 8.01
C LEU A 162 1.79 -16.98 9.05
N ASN A 163 2.90 -17.62 8.68
CA ASN A 163 3.66 -18.52 9.54
C ASN A 163 5.10 -18.67 9.02
N ILE A 164 5.87 -17.58 9.05
CA ILE A 164 7.21 -17.55 8.43
C ILE A 164 8.31 -18.13 9.32
N ALA A 165 8.13 -18.03 10.63
CA ALA A 165 9.07 -18.48 11.65
C ALA A 165 8.33 -18.70 12.96
N ARG A 166 8.99 -19.36 13.91
CA ARG A 166 8.57 -19.38 15.32
C ARG A 166 9.15 -18.19 16.06
N ARG A 167 8.45 -17.71 17.10
CA ARG A 167 8.93 -16.65 17.98
C ARG A 167 10.31 -16.95 18.55
N SER A 168 10.59 -18.21 18.92
CA SER A 168 11.88 -18.62 19.49
C SER A 168 13.07 -18.50 18.53
N GLU A 169 12.84 -18.38 17.22
CA GLU A 169 13.93 -18.22 16.25
C GLU A 169 14.56 -16.82 16.29
N GLY A 170 13.82 -15.82 16.77
CA GLY A 170 14.32 -14.44 16.92
C GLY A 170 14.58 -13.68 15.61
N LYS A 171 14.39 -14.33 14.47
CA LYS A 171 14.55 -13.73 13.15
C LYS A 171 13.83 -14.52 12.06
N CYS A 172 13.54 -13.85 10.95
CA CYS A 172 13.07 -14.47 9.72
C CYS A 172 13.65 -13.73 8.50
N PHE A 173 13.64 -14.41 7.35
CA PHE A 173 14.11 -13.87 6.09
C PHE A 173 13.02 -13.93 5.03
N ILE A 174 12.82 -12.82 4.31
CA ILE A 174 11.85 -12.70 3.22
C ILE A 174 12.62 -12.51 1.92
N PRO A 175 12.64 -13.50 1.02
CA PRO A 175 13.32 -13.36 -0.26
C PRO A 175 12.61 -12.31 -1.12
N MET A 176 13.38 -11.42 -1.72
CA MET A 176 12.86 -10.37 -2.59
C MET A 176 13.89 -10.01 -3.66
N GLY A 177 13.44 -9.85 -4.90
CA GLY A 177 14.29 -9.43 -6.00
C GLY A 177 14.75 -7.97 -5.87
N GLU A 178 15.88 -7.65 -6.47
CA GLU A 178 16.50 -6.32 -6.41
C GLU A 178 15.55 -5.18 -6.84
N GLU A 179 14.74 -5.41 -7.88
CA GLU A 179 13.78 -4.41 -8.37
C GLU A 179 12.74 -4.05 -7.30
N ALA A 180 12.20 -5.03 -6.58
CA ALA A 180 11.24 -4.81 -5.51
C ALA A 180 11.89 -4.19 -4.26
N LEU A 181 13.14 -4.55 -3.96
CA LEU A 181 13.93 -4.00 -2.85
C LEU A 181 14.28 -2.51 -3.01
N ASN A 182 14.11 -1.96 -4.21
CA ASN A 182 14.33 -0.54 -4.50
C ASN A 182 13.04 0.29 -4.55
N GLN A 183 11.87 -0.34 -4.39
CA GLN A 183 10.59 0.35 -4.30
C GLN A 183 10.23 0.71 -2.86
N GLN A 184 9.23 1.56 -2.66
CA GLN A 184 8.65 1.79 -1.33
C GLN A 184 8.13 0.47 -0.74
N ILE A 185 8.62 0.12 0.46
CA ILE A 185 8.17 -1.06 1.20
C ILE A 185 7.67 -0.62 2.59
N GLU A 186 6.48 -1.11 2.93
CA GLU A 186 5.78 -0.86 4.18
C GLU A 186 5.57 -2.19 4.95
N PRO A 187 6.54 -2.61 5.77
CA PRO A 187 6.56 -3.87 6.50
C PRO A 187 5.82 -3.81 7.84
N TYR A 188 5.07 -4.88 8.15
CA TYR A 188 4.40 -5.09 9.44
C TYR A 188 4.67 -6.50 9.95
N ILE A 189 4.77 -6.65 11.26
CA ILE A 189 4.93 -7.93 11.94
C ILE A 189 3.86 -8.10 13.03
N SER A 190 3.36 -9.31 13.20
CA SER A 190 2.53 -9.70 14.34
C SER A 190 2.80 -11.15 14.72
N PHE A 191 2.28 -11.56 15.87
CA PHE A 191 2.46 -12.90 16.41
C PHE A 191 1.10 -13.49 16.73
N ILE A 192 0.94 -14.79 16.45
CA ILE A 192 -0.25 -15.56 16.77
C ILE A 192 0.17 -16.81 17.55
N SER A 193 -0.57 -17.17 18.59
CA SER A 193 -0.28 -18.37 19.36
C SER A 193 -0.45 -19.62 18.53
N ALA A 194 0.25 -20.70 18.88
CA ALA A 194 0.22 -21.94 18.12
C ALA A 194 -1.18 -22.58 18.02
N ASP A 195 -2.05 -22.32 19.00
CA ASP A 195 -3.47 -22.71 19.02
C ASP A 195 -4.40 -21.73 18.27
N GLY A 196 -3.89 -20.56 17.88
CA GLY A 196 -4.66 -19.50 17.21
C GLY A 196 -5.62 -18.73 18.13
N GLU A 197 -5.51 -18.88 19.45
CA GLU A 197 -6.43 -18.25 20.42
C GLU A 197 -6.00 -16.86 20.87
N ARG A 198 -4.74 -16.48 20.66
CA ARG A 198 -4.18 -15.17 21.01
C ARG A 198 -3.43 -14.58 19.82
N VAL A 199 -3.58 -13.28 19.62
CA VAL A 199 -2.84 -12.52 18.59
C VAL A 199 -2.30 -11.23 19.20
N SER A 200 -1.12 -10.81 18.76
CA SER A 200 -0.55 -9.50 19.14
C SER A 200 -1.15 -8.39 18.29
N ASN A 201 -1.00 -7.15 18.75
CA ASN A 201 -1.11 -6.01 17.85
C ASN A 201 -0.04 -6.13 16.76
N SER A 202 -0.36 -5.69 15.55
CA SER A 202 0.64 -5.57 14.48
C SER A 202 1.53 -4.38 14.74
N VAL A 203 2.82 -4.55 14.52
CA VAL A 203 3.82 -3.48 14.64
C VAL A 203 4.34 -3.12 13.26
N TYR A 204 4.33 -1.83 12.97
CA TYR A 204 4.93 -1.26 11.76
C TYR A 204 6.44 -1.12 11.95
N LEU A 205 7.23 -1.67 11.02
CA LEU A 205 8.70 -1.71 11.12
C LEU A 205 9.39 -0.53 10.43
N GLY A 206 8.61 0.46 9.99
CA GLY A 206 9.12 1.66 9.32
C GLY A 206 9.19 1.51 7.81
N ASN A 207 9.17 2.65 7.13
CA ASN A 207 9.21 2.72 5.68
C ASN A 207 10.64 2.41 5.20
N LEU A 208 10.77 1.51 4.22
CA LEU A 208 12.01 1.32 3.48
C LEU A 208 11.93 2.02 2.13
N ASN A 209 12.98 2.79 1.78
CA ASN A 209 13.18 3.53 0.54
C ASN A 209 12.34 4.82 0.33
N GLY A 210 11.64 5.31 1.36
CA GLY A 210 10.88 6.57 1.34
C GLY A 210 9.45 6.43 0.81
N GLU A 211 8.71 7.54 0.83
CA GLU A 211 7.48 7.63 0.03
C GLU A 211 7.87 7.68 -1.45
N GLY A 212 7.29 6.78 -2.25
CA GLY A 212 7.55 6.70 -3.68
C GLY A 212 7.18 7.98 -4.42
N HIS A 213 7.83 8.20 -5.57
CA HIS A 213 7.42 9.25 -6.49
C HIS A 213 5.95 9.06 -6.89
N THR A 214 5.15 10.12 -6.79
CA THR A 214 3.77 10.15 -7.30
C THR A 214 3.71 9.78 -8.77
N GLU A 215 2.56 9.32 -9.28
CA GLU A 215 2.40 8.99 -10.71
C GLU A 215 2.82 10.15 -11.63
N ALA A 216 2.62 11.39 -11.20
CA ALA A 216 3.10 12.58 -11.90
C ALA A 216 4.64 12.65 -11.93
N GLU A 217 5.29 12.47 -10.77
CA GLU A 217 6.75 12.46 -10.66
C GLU A 217 7.38 11.27 -11.41
N LYS A 218 6.74 10.10 -11.42
CA LYS A 218 7.15 8.94 -12.23
C LYS A 218 7.05 9.24 -13.73
N GLN A 219 6.00 9.92 -14.16
CA GLN A 219 5.85 10.34 -15.56
C GLN A 219 6.88 11.40 -15.95
N GLU A 220 7.18 12.35 -15.06
CA GLU A 220 8.23 13.36 -15.26
C GLU A 220 9.61 12.70 -15.35
N GLN A 221 9.91 11.78 -14.44
CA GLN A 221 11.17 11.03 -14.42
C GLN A 221 11.33 10.14 -15.66
N LYS A 222 10.25 9.50 -16.12
CA LYS A 222 10.24 8.74 -17.40
C LYS A 222 10.46 9.65 -18.61
N LYS A 223 9.84 10.84 -18.65
CA LYS A 223 10.07 11.85 -19.70
C LYS A 223 11.52 12.34 -19.68
N TYR A 224 12.06 12.64 -18.50
CA TYR A 224 13.45 13.05 -18.31
C TYR A 224 14.40 11.97 -18.85
N GLN A 225 14.19 10.71 -18.46
CA GLN A 225 15.03 9.59 -18.87
C GLN A 225 15.00 9.37 -20.39
N GLN A 226 13.83 9.46 -21.03
CA GLN A 226 13.71 9.39 -22.49
C GLN A 226 14.48 10.50 -23.22
N VAL A 227 14.38 11.75 -22.71
CA VAL A 227 15.13 12.88 -23.27
C VAL A 227 16.63 12.69 -23.05
N LYS A 228 17.03 12.16 -21.89
CA LYS A 228 18.43 11.89 -21.54
C LYS A 228 19.04 10.82 -22.42
N GLU A 229 18.35 9.70 -22.65
CA GLU A 229 18.81 8.65 -23.57
C GLU A 229 18.99 9.17 -25.00
N ARG A 230 18.03 9.97 -25.49
CA ARG A 230 18.16 10.62 -26.80
C ARG A 230 19.33 11.60 -26.84
N PHE A 231 19.54 12.39 -25.79
CA PHE A 231 20.68 13.29 -25.68
C PHE A 231 22.01 12.55 -25.65
N ASP A 232 22.13 11.45 -24.90
CA ASP A 232 23.34 10.64 -24.80
C ASP A 232 23.72 10.06 -26.18
N GLN A 233 22.73 9.62 -26.98
CA GLN A 233 22.94 9.18 -28.38
C GLN A 233 23.38 10.32 -29.32
N VAL A 234 22.66 11.45 -29.28
CA VAL A 234 22.93 12.61 -30.16
C VAL A 234 24.25 13.26 -29.81
N SER A 235 24.58 13.40 -28.52
CA SER A 235 25.85 13.95 -28.04
C SER A 235 27.03 13.06 -28.41
N GLY A 236 26.89 11.73 -28.32
CA GLY A 236 27.90 10.79 -28.81
C GLY A 236 28.18 10.98 -30.30
N SER A 237 27.12 11.11 -31.11
CA SER A 237 27.22 11.33 -32.55
C SER A 237 27.85 12.69 -32.89
N TYR A 238 27.45 13.75 -32.19
CA TYR A 238 27.98 15.11 -32.32
C TYR A 238 29.46 15.20 -31.99
N LEU A 239 29.87 14.64 -30.85
CA LEU A 239 31.26 14.63 -30.41
C LEU A 239 32.15 13.79 -31.34
N THR A 240 31.63 12.71 -31.92
CA THR A 240 32.36 11.87 -32.88
C THR A 240 32.62 12.65 -34.18
N GLN A 241 31.58 13.26 -34.77
CA GLN A 241 31.73 14.06 -35.99
C GLN A 241 32.61 15.29 -35.80
N LEU A 242 32.63 15.89 -34.60
CA LEU A 242 33.57 16.95 -34.24
C LEU A 242 35.02 16.44 -34.17
N LYS A 243 35.25 15.28 -33.56
CA LYS A 243 36.59 14.69 -33.49
C LYS A 243 37.12 14.32 -34.87
N GLU A 244 36.28 13.76 -35.74
CA GLU A 244 36.63 13.39 -37.12
C GLU A 244 37.00 14.60 -38.00
N ASN A 245 36.55 15.81 -37.64
CA ASN A 245 36.84 17.05 -38.35
C ASN A 245 37.79 17.98 -37.55
N ASP A 246 38.70 17.43 -36.73
CA ASP A 246 39.68 18.20 -35.95
C ASP A 246 39.05 19.31 -35.09
N ARG A 247 37.87 19.05 -34.52
CA ARG A 247 37.05 20.00 -33.73
C ARG A 247 36.49 21.18 -34.54
N THR A 248 36.58 21.11 -35.87
CA THR A 248 36.00 22.09 -36.77
C THR A 248 34.60 21.62 -37.19
N PRO A 249 33.54 22.41 -36.95
CA PRO A 249 32.18 22.02 -37.34
C PRO A 249 32.05 21.84 -38.86
N PRO A 250 31.68 20.66 -39.38
CA PRO A 250 31.49 20.49 -40.81
C PRO A 250 30.30 21.31 -41.32
N GLY A 251 30.48 22.02 -42.44
CA GLY A 251 29.51 22.97 -42.98
C GLY A 251 28.26 22.37 -43.63
N ASN A 252 28.05 21.05 -43.52
CA ASN A 252 26.97 20.34 -44.20
C ASN A 252 25.62 20.46 -43.47
N LYS A 253 24.52 20.24 -44.21
CA LYS A 253 23.16 20.37 -43.67
C LYS A 253 22.86 19.35 -42.57
N ALA A 254 23.41 18.15 -42.67
CA ALA A 254 23.20 17.07 -41.69
C ALA A 254 23.78 17.42 -40.32
N PHE A 255 25.01 17.95 -40.28
CA PHE A 255 25.67 18.38 -39.05
C PHE A 255 24.93 19.56 -38.40
N LYS A 256 24.47 20.55 -39.19
CA LYS A 256 23.69 21.68 -38.67
C LYS A 256 22.38 21.24 -38.01
N VAL A 257 21.71 20.21 -38.53
CA VAL A 257 20.51 19.62 -37.93
C VAL A 257 20.86 18.93 -36.61
N LEU A 258 21.93 18.15 -36.60
CA LEU A 258 22.40 17.41 -35.44
C LEU A 258 22.90 18.34 -34.31
N GLU A 259 23.61 19.42 -34.64
CA GLU A 259 24.01 20.47 -33.70
C GLU A 259 22.78 21.17 -33.09
N LYS A 260 21.77 21.46 -33.92
CA LYS A 260 20.51 22.05 -33.45
C LYS A 260 19.77 21.10 -32.50
N GLU A 261 19.68 19.82 -32.85
CA GLU A 261 19.05 18.81 -31.99
C GLU A 261 19.81 18.65 -30.67
N TYR A 262 21.14 18.61 -30.69
CA TYR A 262 21.99 18.58 -29.50
C TYR A 262 21.70 19.78 -28.57
N LYS A 263 21.69 21.01 -29.11
CA LYS A 263 21.41 22.22 -28.32
C LYS A 263 20.02 22.20 -27.69
N VAL A 264 18.99 21.81 -28.47
CA VAL A 264 17.60 21.72 -27.98
C VAL A 264 17.45 20.66 -26.89
N LEU A 265 18.06 19.48 -27.06
CA LEU A 265 17.99 18.42 -26.05
C LEU A 265 18.74 18.79 -24.77
N LYS A 266 19.88 19.48 -24.89
CA LYS A 266 20.62 20.01 -23.74
C LYS A 266 19.76 21.00 -22.94
N GLU A 267 19.19 22.00 -23.63
CA GLU A 267 18.32 23.01 -23.01
C GLU A 267 17.07 22.38 -22.37
N LYS A 268 16.49 21.35 -23.01
CA LYS A 268 15.39 20.58 -22.43
C LYS A 268 15.81 19.87 -21.14
N LEU A 269 16.98 19.22 -21.10
CA LEU A 269 17.45 18.54 -19.88
C LEU A 269 17.75 19.49 -18.73
N ASP A 270 18.17 20.72 -19.03
CA ASP A 270 18.42 21.76 -18.01
C ASP A 270 17.13 22.26 -17.34
N HIS A 271 15.98 22.13 -18.02
CA HIS A 271 14.69 22.66 -17.57
C HIS A 271 13.62 21.60 -17.25
N LEU A 272 13.83 20.33 -17.62
CA LEU A 272 12.87 19.27 -17.33
C LEU A 272 12.90 18.85 -15.85
N PRO A 273 11.74 18.84 -15.14
CA PRO A 273 11.65 18.20 -13.83
C PRO A 273 11.80 16.67 -13.98
N GLY A 274 12.26 16.00 -12.92
CA GLY A 274 12.44 14.53 -12.91
C GLY A 274 13.89 14.03 -12.86
N LYS A 275 14.89 14.93 -12.76
CA LYS A 275 16.27 14.53 -12.43
C LYS A 275 16.26 13.81 -11.08
N SER A 276 16.74 12.56 -11.03
CA SER A 276 16.80 11.82 -9.78
C SER A 276 17.62 12.63 -8.76
N LYS A 277 17.01 12.96 -7.62
CA LYS A 277 17.76 13.40 -6.45
C LYS A 277 18.47 12.13 -5.99
N GLY A 278 19.81 12.11 -6.11
CA GLY A 278 20.61 10.98 -5.64
C GLY A 278 20.25 10.62 -4.20
N PRO A 279 20.52 9.39 -3.75
CA PRO A 279 20.09 8.91 -2.45
C PRO A 279 20.53 9.91 -1.38
N THR A 280 19.57 10.47 -0.65
CA THR A 280 19.83 11.19 0.58
C THR A 280 20.41 10.16 1.54
N LEU A 281 21.74 10.12 1.63
CA LEU A 281 22.44 9.30 2.61
C LEU A 281 22.01 9.79 4.00
N LEU A 282 21.26 8.94 4.70
CA LEU A 282 21.08 8.97 6.15
C LEU A 282 21.58 7.64 6.71
#